data_AF-A0A8J6JI26-F1
#
_entry.id   AF-A0A8J6JI26-F1
#
_cell.length_a   1.000
_cell.length_b   1.000
_cell.length_c   1.000
_cell.angle_alpha   90.00
_cell.angle_beta   90.00
_cell.angle_gamma   90.00
#
_symmetry.space_group_name_H-M   'P 1'
#
loop_
_entity.id
_entity.type
_entity.pdbx_description
1 polymer ?
#
loop_
_entity_poly.entity_id
_entity_poly.type
_entity_poly.pdbx_seq_one_letter_code
_entity_poly.pdbx_strand_id
1 'polypeptide(L)'
;MLSVRPCPPVDYSKCSQTVTVYHWDGDHGCTRTVYKQAFLDFKKTQNVDKTGSKEANSFLLVIPCSTQGVFVGDKVLLGSGPEISTREAWAALVPSTTPGLVIVKYVDPKYWKGRMVHLEAGG
;
A
#
# COMPACT_ATOMS: atom_id res chain seq x y z
N MET A 1 19.63 -26.16 25.00
CA MET A 1 20.06 -25.51 23.74
C MET A 1 18.80 -25.03 23.03
N LEU A 2 18.47 -23.75 23.12
CA LEU A 2 17.30 -23.19 22.42
C LEU A 2 17.64 -23.13 20.93
N SER A 3 17.05 -24.01 20.13
CA SER A 3 17.10 -23.94 18.67
C SER A 3 16.17 -22.81 18.25
N VAL A 4 16.71 -21.59 18.17
CA VAL A 4 16.01 -20.46 17.56
C VAL A 4 16.03 -20.74 16.05
N ARG A 5 14.91 -21.22 15.52
CA ARG A 5 14.74 -21.37 14.07
C ARG A 5 15.10 -20.02 13.43
N PRO A 6 15.89 -20.00 12.33
CA PRO A 6 16.23 -18.76 11.64
C PRO A 6 14.98 -18.21 10.94
N CYS A 7 14.13 -17.55 11.72
CA CYS A 7 13.03 -16.73 11.21
C CYS A 7 13.63 -15.39 10.74
N PRO A 8 13.03 -14.73 9.74
CA PRO A 8 13.32 -13.32 9.50
C PRO A 8 13.19 -12.53 10.82
N PRO A 9 14.06 -11.55 11.11
CA PRO A 9 13.95 -10.74 12.32
C PRO A 9 12.71 -9.82 12.31
N VAL A 10 11.96 -9.84 11.20
CA VAL A 10 10.82 -8.96 10.95
C VAL A 10 9.55 -9.64 11.44
N ASP A 11 8.84 -8.98 12.35
CA ASP A 11 7.54 -9.43 12.85
C ASP A 11 6.41 -8.75 12.08
N TYR A 12 5.56 -9.57 11.46
CA TYR A 12 4.39 -9.12 10.70
C TYR A 12 3.07 -9.42 11.43
N SER A 13 3.12 -9.68 12.75
CA SER A 13 1.92 -9.91 13.57
C SER A 13 0.85 -8.82 13.45
N LYS A 14 1.26 -7.59 13.14
CA LYS A 14 0.37 -6.44 12.90
C LYS A 14 -0.21 -6.36 11.48
N CYS A 15 0.30 -7.13 10.53
CA CYS A 15 -0.20 -7.18 9.15
C CYS A 15 -1.44 -8.09 9.04
N SER A 16 -2.52 -7.71 9.72
CA SER A 16 -3.78 -8.47 9.79
C SER A 16 -4.90 -7.90 8.92
N GLN A 17 -4.63 -6.81 8.19
CA GLN A 17 -5.63 -6.13 7.38
C GLN A 17 -5.68 -6.72 5.98
N THR A 18 -6.87 -6.67 5.37
CA THR A 18 -7.02 -6.89 3.93
C THR A 18 -6.91 -5.56 3.22
N VAL A 19 -6.12 -5.50 2.15
CA VAL A 19 -5.90 -4.31 1.33
C VAL A 19 -5.98 -4.71 -0.14
N THR A 20 -6.63 -3.89 -0.95
CA THR A 20 -6.66 -4.06 -2.41
C THR A 20 -5.74 -3.05 -3.06
N VAL A 21 -4.81 -3.53 -3.88
CA VAL A 21 -3.94 -2.72 -4.73
C VAL A 21 -4.46 -2.80 -6.15
N TYR A 22 -4.66 -1.65 -6.75
CA TYR A 22 -5.00 -1.50 -8.15
C TYR A 22 -3.81 -0.91 -8.90
N HIS A 23 -3.38 -1.62 -9.92
CA HIS A 23 -2.31 -1.21 -10.82
C HIS A 23 -2.86 -1.00 -12.23
N TRP A 24 -2.49 0.11 -12.86
CA TRP A 24 -2.88 0.39 -14.24
C TRP A 24 -1.67 0.27 -15.17
N ASP A 25 -1.72 -0.68 -16.10
CA ASP A 25 -0.61 -1.02 -17.01
C ASP A 25 -0.56 -0.12 -18.28
N GLY A 26 -1.16 1.07 -18.20
CA GLY A 26 -1.21 2.04 -19.31
C GLY A 26 -2.21 1.68 -20.41
N ASP A 27 -2.08 0.50 -21.01
CA ASP A 27 -2.85 0.05 -22.19
C ASP A 27 -3.64 -1.25 -21.99
N HIS A 28 -3.19 -2.13 -21.09
CA HIS A 28 -3.76 -3.49 -20.96
C HIS A 28 -4.82 -3.66 -19.86
N GLY A 29 -5.18 -2.57 -19.18
CA GLY A 29 -6.24 -2.53 -18.18
C GLY A 29 -5.74 -2.41 -16.73
N CYS A 30 -6.67 -2.62 -15.79
CA CYS A 30 -6.41 -2.54 -14.36
C CYS A 30 -6.19 -3.95 -13.80
N THR A 31 -5.03 -4.18 -13.19
CA THR A 31 -4.80 -5.38 -12.36
C THR A 31 -5.24 -5.09 -10.93
N ARG A 32 -6.07 -5.96 -10.37
CA ARG A 32 -6.54 -5.89 -8.99
C ARG A 32 -5.91 -7.02 -8.19
N THR A 33 -5.14 -6.66 -7.16
CA THR A 33 -4.49 -7.62 -6.26
C THR A 33 -4.99 -7.42 -4.84
N VAL A 34 -5.55 -8.46 -4.23
CA VAL A 34 -6.05 -8.43 -2.84
C VAL A 34 -5.02 -9.09 -1.93
N TYR A 35 -4.40 -8.28 -1.06
CA TYR A 35 -3.49 -8.73 -0.02
C TYR A 35 -4.27 -8.96 1.27
N LYS A 36 -4.24 -10.18 1.78
CA LYS A 36 -4.92 -10.56 3.03
C LYS A 36 -4.08 -10.32 4.30
N GLN A 37 -2.81 -9.99 4.11
CA GLN A 37 -1.85 -9.71 5.18
C GLN A 37 -1.14 -8.41 4.81
N ALA A 38 -1.71 -7.30 5.25
CA ALA A 38 -1.11 -5.98 5.09
C ALA A 38 -1.31 -5.16 6.36
N PHE A 39 -0.50 -4.14 6.49
CA PHE A 39 -0.69 -3.09 7.48
C PHE A 39 -0.78 -1.76 6.73
N LEU A 40 -1.96 -1.16 6.74
CA LEU A 40 -2.22 0.17 6.19
C LEU A 40 -2.60 1.10 7.33
N ASP A 41 -1.76 2.11 7.55
CA ASP A 41 -1.96 3.14 8.57
C ASP A 41 -2.05 4.52 7.92
N PHE A 42 -2.97 5.33 8.42
CA PHE A 42 -3.20 6.68 7.94
C PHE A 42 -2.68 7.67 8.98
N LYS A 43 -1.60 8.37 8.63
CA LYS A 43 -1.06 9.42 9.47
C LYS A 43 -1.65 10.76 9.03
N LYS A 44 -2.57 11.28 9.84
CA LYS A 44 -2.99 12.69 9.76
C LYS A 44 -1.84 13.57 10.25
N THR A 45 -1.17 14.26 9.33
CA THR A 45 -0.16 15.26 9.70
C THR A 45 -0.79 16.64 9.53
N GLN A 46 -1.10 17.31 10.65
CA GLN A 46 -1.54 18.70 10.63
C GLN A 46 -0.30 19.60 10.56
N ASN A 47 0.05 20.06 9.35
CA ASN A 47 1.05 21.11 9.20
C ASN A 47 0.35 22.48 9.26
N VAL A 48 0.79 23.31 10.20
CA VAL A 48 0.40 24.72 10.28
C VAL A 48 1.48 25.54 9.58
N ASP A 49 1.19 25.95 8.35
CA ASP A 49 2.04 26.88 7.58
C ASP A 49 1.45 28.30 7.59
N LYS A 50 2.30 29.31 7.33
CA LYS A 50 1.95 30.75 7.42
C LYS A 50 0.83 31.21 6.46
N THR A 51 0.36 30.34 5.56
CA THR A 51 -0.66 30.65 4.54
C THR A 51 -1.97 29.88 4.73
N GLY A 52 -2.10 29.13 5.82
CA GLY A 52 -3.29 28.32 6.12
C GLY A 52 -2.95 26.83 6.25
N SER A 53 -3.78 26.11 7.00
CA SER A 53 -3.61 24.68 7.26
C SER A 53 -3.77 23.88 5.97
N LYS A 54 -2.74 23.14 5.57
CA LYS A 54 -2.84 22.13 4.50
C LYS A 54 -2.85 20.77 5.17
N GLU A 55 -4.00 20.09 5.14
CA GLU A 55 -4.09 18.70 5.59
C GLU A 55 -3.37 17.82 4.57
N ALA A 56 -2.22 17.26 4.97
CA ALA A 56 -1.54 16.22 4.21
C ALA A 56 -1.90 14.87 4.85
N ASN A 57 -2.76 14.11 4.17
CA ASN A 57 -3.08 12.74 4.55
C ASN A 57 -1.95 11.83 4.07
N SER A 58 -0.94 11.65 4.93
CA SER A 58 0.13 10.69 4.70
C SER A 58 -0.30 9.27 5.09
N PHE A 59 0.25 8.25 4.45
CA PHE A 59 0.00 6.86 4.84
C PHE A 59 1.27 6.00 4.82
N LEU A 60 1.20 4.88 5.53
CA LEU A 60 2.19 3.80 5.49
C LEU A 60 1.48 2.49 5.15
N LEU A 61 1.93 1.84 4.08
CA LEU A 61 1.55 0.51 3.69
C LEU A 61 2.75 -0.43 3.88
N VAL A 62 2.53 -1.55 4.56
CA VAL A 62 3.50 -2.65 4.69
C VAL A 62 2.84 -3.93 4.21
N ILE A 63 3.47 -4.60 3.24
CA ILE A 63 3.01 -5.90 2.71
C ILE A 63 4.15 -6.91 2.81
N PRO A 64 4.02 -7.97 3.63
CA PRO A 64 4.92 -9.11 3.59
C PRO A 64 4.84 -9.80 2.22
N CYS A 65 5.95 -9.81 1.49
CA CYS A 65 6.00 -10.38 0.15
C CYS A 65 7.44 -10.75 -0.24
N SER A 66 7.58 -11.76 -1.10
CA SER A 66 8.86 -12.20 -1.66
C SER A 66 9.18 -11.56 -3.01
N THR A 67 8.23 -10.83 -3.59
CA THR A 67 8.34 -10.16 -4.90
C THR A 67 7.64 -8.82 -4.85
N GLN A 68 8.08 -7.87 -5.67
CA GLN A 68 7.44 -6.56 -5.78
C GLN A 68 6.12 -6.67 -6.54
N GLY A 69 5.03 -6.22 -5.90
CA GLY A 69 3.69 -6.17 -6.51
C GLY A 69 2.98 -4.82 -6.33
N VAL A 70 3.70 -3.81 -5.85
CA VAL A 70 3.20 -2.43 -5.69
C VAL A 70 4.18 -1.49 -6.36
N PHE A 71 3.64 -0.50 -7.07
CA PHE A 71 4.36 0.47 -7.88
C PHE A 71 3.87 1.90 -7.58
N VAL A 72 4.69 2.88 -7.93
CA VAL A 72 4.32 4.29 -7.82
C VAL A 72 3.13 4.57 -8.75
N GLY A 73 2.13 5.26 -8.23
CA GLY A 73 0.87 5.54 -8.93
C GLY A 73 -0.24 4.52 -8.66
N ASP A 74 0.07 3.38 -8.03
CA ASP A 74 -0.94 2.40 -7.65
C ASP A 74 -1.95 3.01 -6.67
N LYS A 75 -3.20 2.56 -6.79
CA LYS A 75 -4.29 2.95 -5.91
C LYS A 75 -4.51 1.85 -4.89
N VAL A 76 -4.55 2.22 -3.62
CA VAL A 76 -4.62 1.27 -2.51
C VAL A 76 -5.86 1.56 -1.70
N LEU A 77 -6.68 0.54 -1.46
CA LEU A 77 -7.92 0.64 -0.70
C LEU A 77 -7.91 -0.36 0.46
N LEU A 78 -8.31 0.09 1.64
CA LEU A 78 -8.56 -0.81 2.76
C LEU A 78 -9.75 -1.73 2.46
N GLY A 79 -9.59 -3.03 2.70
CA GLY A 79 -10.60 -4.05 2.46
C GLY A 79 -10.51 -4.69 1.07
N SER A 80 -11.57 -5.44 0.72
CA SER A 80 -11.76 -5.99 -0.62
C SER A 80 -12.48 -4.96 -1.47
N GLY A 81 -11.74 -4.21 -2.28
CA GLY A 81 -12.31 -3.19 -3.15
C GLY A 81 -13.06 -3.78 -4.36
N PRO A 82 -13.84 -2.96 -5.09
CA PRO A 82 -14.58 -3.38 -6.27
C PRO A 82 -13.66 -3.89 -7.40
N GLU A 83 -14.20 -4.69 -8.31
CA GLU A 83 -13.49 -5.02 -9.54
C GLU A 83 -13.51 -3.84 -10.50
N ILE A 84 -12.35 -3.52 -11.07
CA ILE A 84 -12.17 -2.42 -12.01
C ILE A 84 -11.59 -3.03 -13.27
N SER A 85 -12.33 -2.94 -14.37
CA SER A 85 -11.92 -3.47 -15.68
C SER A 85 -11.85 -2.39 -16.76
N THR A 86 -12.39 -1.19 -16.50
CA THR A 86 -12.43 -0.09 -17.48
C THR A 86 -11.58 1.10 -17.06
N ARG A 87 -11.17 1.91 -18.05
CA ARG A 87 -10.38 3.12 -17.83
C ARG A 87 -11.18 4.19 -17.10
N GLU A 88 -12.47 4.27 -17.37
CA GLU A 88 -13.39 5.22 -16.74
C GLU A 88 -13.57 4.89 -15.25
N ALA A 89 -13.75 3.60 -14.92
CA ALA A 89 -13.84 3.15 -13.54
C ALA A 89 -12.53 3.37 -12.78
N TRP A 90 -11.39 3.12 -13.43
CA TRP A 90 -10.08 3.48 -12.87
C TRP A 90 -9.97 4.99 -12.62
N ALA A 91 -10.32 5.84 -13.60
CA ALA A 91 -10.24 7.29 -13.47
C ALA A 91 -11.17 7.84 -12.39
N ALA A 92 -12.33 7.23 -12.18
CA ALA A 92 -13.30 7.61 -11.14
C ALA A 92 -12.87 7.21 -9.72
N LEU A 93 -12.02 6.18 -9.59
CA LEU A 93 -11.48 5.72 -8.31
C LEU A 93 -10.43 6.72 -7.79
N VAL A 94 -10.84 7.80 -7.14
CA VAL A 94 -9.92 8.84 -6.62
C VAL A 94 -10.11 9.08 -5.12
N PRO A 95 -9.07 9.53 -4.39
CA PRO A 95 -9.16 9.74 -2.94
C PRO A 95 -10.24 10.74 -2.51
N SER A 96 -10.59 11.70 -3.37
CA SER A 96 -11.62 12.71 -3.05
C SER A 96 -13.04 12.15 -3.03
N THR A 97 -13.30 11.04 -3.73
CA THR A 97 -14.63 10.42 -3.84
C THR A 97 -14.70 9.05 -3.16
N THR A 98 -13.55 8.45 -2.85
CA THR A 98 -13.44 7.11 -2.27
C THR A 98 -12.70 7.17 -0.93
N PRO A 99 -13.43 7.25 0.20
CA PRO A 99 -12.81 7.26 1.52
C PRO A 99 -11.92 6.05 1.76
N GLY A 100 -10.73 6.29 2.32
CA GLY A 100 -9.74 5.23 2.58
C GLY A 100 -8.93 4.79 1.36
N LEU A 101 -9.15 5.40 0.19
CA LEU A 101 -8.29 5.22 -0.97
C LEU A 101 -7.07 6.13 -0.88
N VAL A 102 -5.90 5.58 -1.14
CA VAL A 102 -4.63 6.31 -1.23
C VAL A 102 -3.90 6.03 -2.53
N ILE A 103 -3.00 6.94 -2.92
CA ILE A 103 -2.18 6.80 -4.12
C ILE A 103 -0.73 6.66 -3.68
N VAL A 104 -0.07 5.61 -4.13
CA VAL A 104 1.34 5.33 -3.82
C VAL A 104 2.22 6.39 -4.49
N LYS A 105 3.06 7.07 -3.70
CA LYS A 105 4.05 8.04 -4.16
C LYS A 105 5.48 7.52 -4.09
N TYR A 106 5.76 6.61 -3.15
CA TYR A 106 7.02 5.90 -3.08
C TYR A 106 6.80 4.43 -2.76
N VAL A 107 7.77 3.61 -3.20
CA VAL A 107 7.84 2.18 -2.91
C VAL A 107 9.27 1.87 -2.49
N ASP A 108 9.41 1.12 -1.41
CA ASP A 108 10.69 0.74 -0.82
C ASP A 108 10.68 -0.76 -0.46
N PRO A 109 11.18 -1.63 -1.36
CA PRO A 109 11.30 -3.05 -1.09
C PRO A 109 12.39 -3.32 -0.04
N LYS A 110 12.07 -4.08 1.00
CA LYS A 110 13.00 -4.42 2.09
C LYS A 110 13.58 -5.82 1.90
N TYR A 111 14.88 -5.93 2.16
CA TYR A 111 15.65 -7.15 1.95
C TYR A 111 16.28 -7.63 3.27
N TRP A 112 16.28 -8.95 3.44
CA TRP A 112 17.01 -9.64 4.50
C TRP A 112 17.83 -10.77 3.89
N LYS A 113 19.14 -10.80 4.15
CA LYS A 113 20.07 -11.79 3.57
C LYS A 113 19.94 -11.92 2.04
N GLY A 114 19.77 -10.79 1.35
CA GLY A 114 19.63 -10.72 -0.10
C GLY A 114 18.28 -11.18 -0.67
N ARG A 115 17.28 -11.48 0.18
CA ARG A 115 15.93 -11.85 -0.25
C ARG A 115 14.94 -10.77 0.17
N MET A 116 14.00 -10.43 -0.70
CA MET A 116 12.90 -9.55 -0.35
C MET A 116 12.03 -10.23 0.72
N VAL A 117 11.66 -9.48 1.76
CA VAL A 117 10.84 -9.97 2.88
C VAL A 117 9.53 -9.21 3.00
N HIS A 118 9.53 -7.93 2.68
CA HIS A 118 8.33 -7.11 2.56
C HIS A 118 8.58 -5.89 1.69
N LEU A 119 7.50 -5.19 1.39
CA LEU A 119 7.52 -3.91 0.71
C LEU A 119 6.87 -2.86 1.61
N GLU A 120 7.49 -1.68 1.67
CA GLU A 120 6.91 -0.48 2.26
C GLU A 120 6.49 0.47 1.15
N ALA A 121 5.35 1.13 1.30
CA ALA A 121 4.88 2.14 0.38
C ALA A 121 4.17 3.25 1.15
N GLY A 122 4.12 4.44 0.56
CA GLY A 122 3.43 5.58 1.15
C GLY A 122 3.26 6.71 0.16
N GLY A 123 2.66 7.80 0.64
CA GLY A 123 2.38 8.99 -0.14
C GLY A 123 1.58 10.02 0.63
#